data_AF-A0A6A3H452-F1
#
_entry.id   AF-A0A6A3H452-F1
#
_cell.length_a   1.000
_cell.length_b   1.000
_cell.length_c   1.000
_cell.angle_alpha   90.00
_cell.angle_beta   90.00
_cell.angle_gamma   90.00
#
_symmetry.space_group_name_H-M   'P 1'
#
loop_
_entity.id
_entity.type
_entity.pdbx_description
1 polymer ?
#
loop_
_entity_poly.entity_id
_entity_poly.type
_entity_poly.pdbx_seq_one_letter_code
_entity_poly.pdbx_strand_id
1 'polypeptide(L)'
;MEIIYNLRSAASQQREDWAANCFSNVNDLREYISAREPGANINITAKVSYYNTEGLSANNESRTTLANSSARTSRKRKAVVSRG
;
A
#
# COMPACT_ATOMS: atom_id res chain seq x y z
N MET A 1 3.52 15.95 31.82
CA MET A 1 4.28 16.14 30.56
C MET A 1 4.78 14.84 29.95
N GLU A 2 5.20 13.86 30.77
CA GLU A 2 5.76 12.58 30.31
C GLU A 2 4.81 11.76 29.41
N ILE A 3 3.51 11.70 29.74
CA ILE A 3 2.50 10.97 28.94
C ILE A 3 2.41 11.52 27.50
N ILE A 4 2.49 12.84 27.32
CA ILE A 4 2.42 13.46 25.99
C ILE A 4 3.70 13.18 25.20
N TYR A 5 4.85 13.17 25.88
CA TYR A 5 6.13 12.81 25.26
C TYR A 5 6.13 11.34 24.81
N ASN A 6 5.67 10.42 25.66
CA ASN A 6 5.60 9.00 25.36
C ASN A 6 4.62 8.72 24.21
N LEU A 7 3.48 9.41 24.15
CA LEU A 7 2.54 9.32 23.03
C LEU A 7 3.16 9.78 21.71
N ARG A 8 3.89 10.90 21.72
CA ARG A 8 4.57 11.40 20.51
C ARG A 8 5.67 10.46 20.06
N SER A 9 6.45 9.92 20.99
CA SER A 9 7.50 8.95 20.71
C SER A 9 6.91 7.66 20.11
N ALA A 10 5.83 7.13 20.69
CA ALA A 10 5.16 5.93 20.16
C ALA A 10 4.55 6.17 18.77
N ALA A 11 3.95 7.34 18.53
CA ALA A 11 3.41 7.71 17.22
C ALA A 11 4.51 7.88 16.17
N SER A 12 5.66 8.46 16.53
CA SER A 12 6.82 8.56 15.65
C SER A 12 7.37 7.18 15.32
N GLN A 13 7.54 6.31 16.33
CA GLN A 13 8.00 4.94 16.14
C GLN A 13 7.06 4.15 15.23
N GLN A 14 5.74 4.26 15.46
CA GLN A 14 4.74 3.61 14.63
C GLN A 14 4.81 4.08 13.16
N ARG A 15 5.12 5.36 12.92
CA ARG A 15 5.28 5.90 11.57
C ARG A 15 6.55 5.38 10.89
N GLU A 16 7.65 5.26 11.63
CA GLU A 16 8.90 4.70 11.14
C GLU A 16 8.75 3.20 10.84
N ASP A 17 8.11 2.46 11.75
CA ASP A 17 7.80 1.05 11.58
C ASP A 17 6.84 0.85 10.38
N TRP A 18 5.86 1.74 10.18
CA TRP A 18 4.98 1.68 9.02
C TRP A 18 5.74 1.91 7.70
N ALA A 19 6.66 2.88 7.66
CA ALA A 19 7.47 3.15 6.48
C ALA A 19 8.39 1.96 6.12
N ALA A 20 8.99 1.31 7.13
CA ALA A 20 9.81 0.12 6.95
C ALA A 20 9.02 -1.11 6.46
N ASN A 21 7.70 -1.12 6.65
CA ASN A 21 6.79 -2.19 6.24
C ASN A 21 5.98 -1.84 4.97
N CYS A 22 6.41 -0.82 4.22
CA CYS A 22 5.76 -0.44 2.97
C CYS A 22 6.41 -1.21 1.81
N PHE A 23 5.70 -2.19 1.26
CA PHE A 23 6.19 -3.03 0.17
C PHE A 23 5.55 -2.61 -1.16
N SER A 24 6.38 -2.45 -2.20
CA SER A 24 5.89 -2.16 -3.56
C SER A 24 5.30 -3.38 -4.26
N ASN A 25 5.69 -4.59 -3.83
CA ASN A 25 5.24 -5.86 -4.39
C ASN A 25 4.79 -6.84 -3.30
N VAL A 26 3.77 -7.64 -3.61
CA VAL A 26 3.26 -8.72 -2.75
C VAL A 26 4.28 -9.84 -2.55
N ASN A 27 5.15 -10.10 -3.53
CA ASN A 27 6.18 -11.13 -3.39
C ASN A 27 7.20 -10.75 -2.31
N ASP A 28 7.64 -9.49 -2.28
CA ASP A 28 8.58 -8.97 -1.27
C ASP A 28 7.96 -9.06 0.13
N LEU A 29 6.65 -8.78 0.26
CA LEU A 29 5.92 -8.99 1.50
C LEU A 29 5.92 -10.47 1.92
N ARG A 30 5.69 -11.39 0.98
CA ARG A 30 5.69 -12.84 1.28
C ARG A 30 7.07 -13.33 1.72
N GLU A 31 8.12 -12.88 1.04
CA GLU A 31 9.50 -13.19 1.39
C GLU A 31 9.83 -12.65 2.78
N TYR A 32 9.47 -11.40 3.07
CA TYR A 32 9.67 -10.78 4.37
C TYR A 32 8.96 -11.54 5.50
N ILE A 33 7.70 -11.95 5.29
CA ILE A 33 6.95 -12.75 6.27
C ILE A 33 7.62 -14.10 6.49
N SER A 34 8.05 -14.76 5.40
CA SER A 34 8.70 -16.07 5.47
C SER A 34 10.03 -16.00 6.20
N ALA A 35 10.83 -14.95 5.97
CA ALA A 35 12.12 -14.73 6.62
C ALA A 35 12.01 -14.38 8.12
N ARG A 36 10.89 -13.79 8.55
CA ARG A 36 10.65 -13.43 9.96
C ARG A 36 10.00 -14.53 10.79
N GLU A 37 9.53 -15.61 10.18
CA GLU A 37 8.84 -16.73 10.84
C GLU A 37 7.91 -16.27 11.98
N PRO A 38 6.88 -15.48 11.67
CA PRO A 38 6.04 -14.91 12.71
C PRO A 38 5.40 -16.03 13.54
N GLY A 39 5.51 -15.92 14.86
CA GLY A 39 4.89 -16.86 15.79
C GLY A 39 3.37 -16.96 15.58
N ALA A 40 2.78 -18.08 16.00
CA ALA A 40 1.39 -18.47 15.72
C ALA A 40 0.31 -17.43 16.11
N ASN A 41 0.65 -16.41 16.90
CA ASN A 41 -0.27 -15.38 17.39
C ASN A 41 -0.07 -14.01 16.72
N ILE A 42 0.72 -13.92 15.65
CA ILE A 42 0.94 -12.66 14.93
C ILE A 42 -0.15 -12.48 13.87
N ASN A 43 -0.95 -11.41 14.03
CA ASN A 43 -1.92 -11.00 13.03
C ASN A 43 -1.28 -10.03 12.04
N ILE A 44 -1.24 -10.41 10.76
CA ILE A 44 -0.67 -9.59 9.69
C ILE A 44 -1.81 -8.87 8.98
N THR A 45 -1.82 -7.53 9.08
CA THR A 45 -2.78 -6.69 8.35
C THR A 45 -2.08 -6.02 7.17
N ALA A 46 -2.46 -6.41 5.95
CA ALA A 46 -1.97 -5.77 4.73
C ALA A 46 -2.96 -4.71 4.24
N LYS A 47 -2.48 -3.47 4.06
CA LYS A 47 -3.24 -2.39 3.43
C LYS A 47 -2.71 -2.16 2.01
N VAL A 48 -3.49 -2.57 1.01
CA VAL A 48 -3.14 -2.36 -0.40
C VAL A 48 -3.65 -1.00 -0.86
N SER A 49 -2.73 -0.11 -1.22
CA SER A 49 -3.02 1.19 -1.83
C SER A 49 -2.84 1.10 -3.34
N TYR A 50 -3.79 1.62 -4.09
CA TYR A 50 -3.68 1.76 -5.55
C TYR A 50 -3.40 3.21 -5.90
N TYR A 51 -2.52 3.44 -6.86
CA TYR A 51 -2.22 4.78 -7.34
C TYR A 51 -2.50 4.85 -8.84
N ASN A 52 -3.11 5.94 -9.29
CA ASN A 52 -3.21 6.28 -10.70
C ASN A 52 -2.05 7.20 -11.06
N THR A 53 -1.40 6.94 -12.18
CA THR A 53 -0.39 7.81 -12.77
C THR A 53 -0.91 8.32 -14.11
N GLU A 54 -0.90 9.63 -14.28
CA GLU A 54 -1.28 10.30 -15.52
C GLU A 54 -0.20 11.29 -15.93
N GLY A 55 0.11 11.31 -17.24
CA GLY A 55 1.06 12.27 -17.80
C GLY A 55 0.42 13.65 -17.92
N LEU A 56 1.11 14.67 -17.43
CA LEU A 56 0.72 16.07 -17.57
C LEU A 56 1.23 16.60 -18.91
N SER A 57 0.30 17.01 -19.78
CA SER A 57 0.58 17.46 -21.15
C SER A 57 1.48 18.69 -21.24
N ALA A 58 1.64 19.47 -20.17
CA ALA A 58 2.30 20.76 -20.22
C ALA A 58 3.83 20.70 -20.03
N ASN A 59 4.35 19.62 -19.43
CA ASN A 59 5.70 19.64 -18.86
C ASN A 59 6.38 18.26 -18.76
N ASN A 60 5.87 17.22 -19.44
CA ASN A 60 6.36 15.83 -19.33
C ASN A 60 6.41 15.30 -17.89
N GLU A 61 5.71 15.98 -16.97
CA GLU A 61 5.60 15.56 -15.58
C GLU A 61 4.52 14.50 -15.45
N SER A 62 4.62 13.66 -14.42
CA SER A 62 3.59 12.67 -14.10
C SER A 62 2.94 13.04 -12.78
N ARG A 63 1.61 13.02 -12.74
CA ARG A 63 0.85 13.18 -11.50
C ARG A 63 0.42 11.82 -10.99
N THR A 64 0.83 11.51 -9.76
CA THR A 64 0.41 10.30 -9.04
C THR A 64 -0.70 10.65 -8.06
N THR A 65 -1.85 10.01 -8.14
CA THR A 65 -2.98 10.20 -7.22
C THR A 65 -3.38 8.88 -6.57
N LEU A 66 -3.78 8.92 -5.30
CA LEU A 66 -4.31 7.73 -4.63
C LEU A 66 -5.66 7.37 -5.25
N ALA A 67 -5.76 6.17 -5.82
CA ALA A 67 -6.99 5.64 -6.37
C ALA A 67 -7.89 5.14 -5.24
N ASN A 68 -9.11 5.67 -5.16
CA ASN A 68 -10.13 5.16 -4.23
C ASN A 68 -10.43 3.70 -4.55
N SER A 69 -10.09 2.81 -3.62
CA SER A 69 -10.32 1.36 -3.76
C SER A 69 -11.81 1.01 -3.88
N SER A 70 -12.70 1.82 -3.31
CA SER A 70 -14.17 1.65 -3.39
C SER A 70 -14.76 1.95 -4.77
N ALA A 71 -14.05 2.66 -5.66
CA ALA A 71 -14.55 3.02 -6.98
C ALA A 71 -14.30 1.92 -8.05
N ARG A 72 -13.52 0.89 -7.71
CA ARG A 72 -13.07 -0.12 -8.69
C ARG A 72 -14.04 -1.30 -8.89
N THR A 73 -15.12 -1.38 -8.12
CA THR A 73 -16.14 -2.44 -8.19
C THR A 73 -17.16 -2.25 -9.33
N SER A 74 -17.13 -1.15 -10.09
CA SER A 74 -18.14 -0.87 -11.13
C SER A 74 -17.69 -1.10 -12.58
N ARG A 75 -16.39 -1.30 -12.87
CA ARG A 75 -15.97 -1.66 -14.25
C ARG A 75 -16.13 -3.15 -14.50
N LYS A 76 -17.35 -3.54 -14.94
CA LYS A 76 -17.56 -4.83 -15.63
C LYS A 76 -16.54 -4.93 -16.77
N ARG A 77 -15.62 -5.88 -16.66
CA ARG A 77 -14.75 -6.25 -17.79
C ARG A 77 -15.65 -6.78 -18.91
N LYS A 78 -15.88 -6.01 -19.97
CA LYS A 78 -16.34 -6.57 -21.23
C LYS A 78 -15.16 -7.36 -21.79
N ALA A 79 -15.20 -8.69 -21.66
CA ALA A 79 -14.30 -9.55 -22.40
C ALA A 79 -14.64 -9.40 -23.89
N VAL A 80 -13.76 -8.74 -24.65
CA VAL A 80 -13.80 -8.85 -26.12
C VAL A 80 -13.04 -10.14 -26.45
N VAL A 81 -13.81 -11.21 -26.69
CA VAL A 81 -13.28 -12.41 -27.35
C VAL A 81 -13.19 -12.07 -28.83
N SER A 82 -11.97 -11.85 -29.33
CA SER A 82 -11.71 -11.84 -30.77
C SER A 82 -11.78 -13.29 -31.25
N ARG A 83 -12.78 -13.60 -32.08
CA ARG A 83 -12.75 -14.77 -32.97
C ARG A 83 -12.52 -14.24 -34.38
N GLY A 84 -11.42 -14.68 -34.98
CA GLY A 84 -10.98 -14.34 -36.33
C GLY A 84 -9.55 -14.80 -36.49
#